data_AF-A0A076LKI1-F1
#
_entry.id   AF-A0A076LKI1-F1
#
_cell.length_a   1.000
_cell.length_b   1.000
_cell.length_c   1.000
_cell.angle_alpha   90.00
_cell.angle_beta   90.00
_cell.angle_gamma   90.00
#
_symmetry.space_group_name_H-M   'P 1'
#
loop_
_entity.id
_entity.type
_entity.pdbx_description
1 polymer ?
#
loop_
_entity_poly.entity_id
_entity_poly.type
_entity_poly.pdbx_seq_one_letter_code
_entity_poly.pdbx_strand_id
1 'polypeptide(L)'
;MCGLPDECIPAGTQTLRQRQQRLDAKVNLPGGINAEFYLSQLVALGKPDATITRYDKSTFKCTSACTDAVNSTEWRYYWQVNMPAHTDATWMTCNDQCDSSLRVWGDAVVECVLNKLCPSHTYVIFKYPE
;
A
#
# COMPACT_ATOMS: atom_id res chain seq x y z
N MET A 1 -11.70 -4.27 -22.41
CA MET A 1 -11.07 -2.98 -22.77
C MET A 1 -10.86 -2.20 -21.49
N CYS A 2 -9.63 -1.76 -21.23
CA CYS A 2 -9.21 -1.19 -19.96
C CYS A 2 -10.06 0.04 -19.61
N GLY A 3 -11.01 -0.11 -18.68
CA GLY A 3 -11.77 1.01 -18.12
C GLY A 3 -10.84 1.92 -17.32
N LEU A 4 -10.15 2.80 -18.04
CA LEU A 4 -9.38 3.92 -17.51
C LEU A 4 -10.25 5.19 -17.63
N PRO A 5 -10.22 6.10 -16.66
CA PRO A 5 -9.38 6.13 -15.45
C PRO A 5 -9.78 5.06 -14.40
N ASP A 6 -8.80 4.40 -13.77
CA ASP A 6 -9.05 3.57 -12.60
C ASP A 6 -9.62 4.45 -11.47
N GLU A 7 -10.59 3.93 -10.72
CA GLU A 7 -11.26 4.61 -9.60
C GLU A 7 -10.27 5.07 -8.51
N CYS A 8 -9.07 4.49 -8.49
CA CYS A 8 -7.96 4.85 -7.61
C CYS A 8 -7.16 6.09 -8.06
N ILE A 9 -7.63 6.83 -9.06
CA ILE A 9 -6.96 8.03 -9.56
C ILE A 9 -7.49 9.26 -8.82
N PRO A 10 -6.63 10.03 -8.11
CA PRO A 10 -7.04 11.31 -7.56
C PRO A 10 -7.47 12.24 -8.69
N ALA A 11 -8.55 13.01 -8.46
CA ALA A 11 -9.08 13.94 -9.43
C ALA A 11 -8.01 15.01 -9.76
N GLY A 12 -7.49 15.00 -10.99
CA GLY A 12 -6.44 15.92 -11.43
C GLY A 12 -5.84 15.59 -12.81
N THR A 13 -5.14 16.56 -13.39
CA THR A 13 -4.50 16.41 -14.71
C THR A 13 -3.21 15.60 -14.58
N GLN A 14 -3.28 14.30 -14.85
CA GLN A 14 -2.09 13.45 -14.99
C GLN A 14 -1.30 13.80 -16.26
N THR A 15 0.03 13.75 -16.18
CA THR A 15 0.88 13.88 -17.38
C THR A 15 0.73 12.66 -18.29
N LEU A 16 0.95 12.82 -19.60
CA LEU A 16 0.88 11.71 -20.56
C LEU A 16 1.82 10.54 -20.19
N ARG A 17 3.01 10.85 -19.67
CA ARG A 17 3.99 9.85 -19.22
C ARG A 17 3.47 9.03 -18.04
N GLN A 18 2.84 9.65 -17.05
CA GLN A 18 2.24 8.95 -15.91
C GLN A 18 1.09 8.03 -16.35
N ARG A 19 0.31 8.44 -17.35
CA ARG A 19 -0.76 7.61 -17.92
C ARG A 19 -0.22 6.40 -18.67
N GLN A 20 0.84 6.57 -19.47
CA GLN A 20 1.50 5.47 -20.18
C GLN A 20 2.11 4.45 -19.22
N GLN A 21 2.84 4.90 -18.19
CA GLN A 21 3.41 4.01 -17.17
C GLN A 21 2.33 3.19 -16.46
N ARG A 22 1.16 3.79 -16.18
CA ARG A 22 0.03 3.08 -15.56
C ARG A 22 -0.66 2.12 -16.51
N LEU A 23 -0.80 2.48 -17.79
CA LEU A 23 -1.32 1.57 -18.81
C LEU A 23 -0.40 0.36 -18.95
N ASP A 24 0.92 0.60 -19.06
CA ASP A 24 1.93 -0.45 -19.14
C ASP A 24 1.90 -1.33 -17.89
N ALA A 25 1.78 -0.74 -16.70
CA ALA A 25 1.66 -1.50 -15.45
C ALA A 25 0.37 -2.35 -15.39
N LYS A 26 -0.76 -1.86 -15.92
CA LYS A 26 -2.04 -2.59 -15.93
C LYS A 26 -2.08 -3.69 -17.00
N VAL A 27 -1.43 -3.49 -18.14
CA VAL A 27 -1.35 -4.45 -19.25
C VAL A 27 -0.32 -5.53 -18.97
N ASN A 28 0.82 -5.16 -18.38
CA ASN A 28 1.90 -6.07 -18.02
C ASN A 28 1.77 -6.59 -16.59
N LEU A 29 0.55 -6.86 -16.12
CA LEU A 29 0.26 -7.33 -14.76
C LEU A 29 0.08 -8.86 -14.81
N PRO A 30 1.18 -9.66 -14.84
CA PRO A 30 1.05 -11.11 -14.72
C PRO A 30 0.47 -11.40 -13.33
N GLY A 31 -0.75 -11.93 -13.30
CA GLY A 31 -1.47 -12.19 -12.06
C GLY A 31 -0.71 -13.14 -11.15
N GLY A 32 -0.22 -12.64 -10.02
CA GLY A 32 0.37 -13.42 -8.95
C GLY A 32 -0.23 -13.03 -7.61
N ILE A 33 -0.59 -14.00 -6.78
CA ILE A 33 -1.03 -13.76 -5.40
C ILE A 33 0.14 -14.12 -4.47
N ASN A 34 1.28 -13.46 -4.67
CA ASN A 34 2.50 -13.69 -3.90
C ASN A 34 3.15 -12.37 -3.49
N ALA A 35 4.05 -12.41 -2.49
CA ALA A 35 4.68 -11.20 -1.97
C ALA A 35 5.53 -10.48 -3.02
N GLU A 36 6.24 -11.22 -3.87
CA GLU A 36 7.11 -10.66 -4.92
C GLU A 36 6.31 -9.84 -5.94
N PHE A 37 5.12 -10.30 -6.31
CA PHE A 37 4.19 -9.58 -7.16
C PHE A 37 3.75 -8.26 -6.50
N TYR A 38 3.35 -8.27 -5.23
CA TYR A 38 2.95 -7.02 -4.56
C TYR A 38 4.12 -6.05 -4.41
N LEU A 39 5.34 -6.55 -4.20
CA LEU A 39 6.56 -5.73 -4.21
C LEU A 39 6.84 -5.14 -5.60
N SER A 40 6.70 -5.91 -6.68
CA SER A 40 6.88 -5.37 -8.04
C SER A 40 5.84 -4.30 -8.37
N GLN A 41 4.61 -4.46 -7.89
CA GLN A 41 3.57 -3.43 -8.02
C GLN A 41 3.92 -2.16 -7.24
N LEU A 42 4.44 -2.30 -6.02
CA LEU A 42 4.93 -1.16 -5.23
C LEU A 42 6.08 -0.43 -5.94
N VAL A 43 7.04 -1.16 -6.51
CA VAL A 43 8.12 -0.59 -7.34
C VAL A 43 7.54 0.18 -8.53
N ALA A 44 6.58 -0.40 -9.25
CA ALA A 44 5.93 0.24 -10.40
C ALA A 44 5.14 1.51 -10.03
N LEU A 45 4.63 1.58 -8.80
CA LEU A 45 3.97 2.76 -8.23
C LEU A 45 4.95 3.78 -7.65
N GLY A 46 6.26 3.54 -7.73
CA GLY A 46 7.31 4.46 -7.25
C GLY A 46 7.71 4.27 -5.79
N LYS A 47 7.43 3.09 -5.20
CA LYS A 47 7.81 2.71 -3.83
C LYS A 47 8.81 1.54 -3.85
N PRO A 48 10.06 1.72 -4.32
CA PRO A 48 11.02 0.63 -4.46
C PRO A 48 11.49 0.04 -3.12
N ASP A 49 11.50 0.85 -2.06
CA ASP A 49 12.01 0.47 -0.74
C ASP A 49 10.92 -0.03 0.22
N ALA A 50 9.69 -0.22 -0.27
CA ALA A 50 8.61 -0.76 0.53
C ALA A 50 8.84 -2.26 0.82
N THR A 51 8.47 -2.70 2.02
CA THR A 51 8.59 -4.12 2.42
C THR A 51 7.25 -4.70 2.83
N ILE A 52 7.09 -6.01 2.72
CA ILE A 52 5.87 -6.72 3.14
C ILE A 52 6.17 -7.61 4.33
N THR A 53 5.39 -7.48 5.38
CA THR A 53 5.41 -8.36 6.55
C THR A 53 4.16 -9.23 6.55
N ARG A 54 4.35 -10.55 6.65
CA ARG A 54 3.26 -11.51 6.83
C ARG A 54 3.19 -11.92 8.30
N TYR A 55 1.98 -12.11 8.81
CA TYR A 55 1.76 -12.65 10.15
C TYR A 55 1.52 -14.16 10.03
N ASP A 56 2.62 -14.90 9.91
CA ASP A 56 2.69 -16.36 9.79
C ASP A 56 2.73 -17.07 11.15
N LYS A 57 2.90 -16.33 12.26
CA LYS A 57 2.89 -16.89 13.61
C LYS A 57 1.52 -17.43 14.00
N SER A 58 1.54 -18.61 14.62
CA SER A 58 0.36 -19.23 15.23
C SER A 58 -0.16 -18.37 16.38
N THR A 59 -1.44 -18.60 16.75
CA THR A 59 -2.13 -17.90 17.83
C THR A 59 -1.25 -17.80 19.08
N PHE A 60 -1.19 -16.63 19.70
CA PHE A 60 -0.47 -16.46 20.96
C PHE A 60 -1.08 -17.38 22.04
N LYS A 61 -0.26 -18.26 22.60
CA LYS A 61 -0.62 -19.19 23.69
C LYS A 61 0.10 -18.81 24.97
N CYS A 62 -0.38 -19.28 26.12
CA CYS A 62 0.28 -19.12 27.43
C CYS A 62 1.71 -19.68 27.48
N THR A 63 2.11 -20.49 26.49
CA THR A 63 3.46 -21.05 26.33
C THR A 63 4.38 -20.22 25.40
N SER A 64 3.87 -19.13 24.82
CA SER A 64 4.64 -18.26 23.90
C SER A 64 5.53 -17.32 24.70
N ALA A 65 6.56 -16.73 24.06
CA ALA A 65 7.41 -15.76 24.73
C ALA A 65 6.60 -14.50 25.08
N CYS A 66 6.85 -13.88 26.23
CA CYS A 66 6.15 -12.65 26.64
C CYS A 66 6.38 -11.45 25.71
N THR A 67 7.39 -11.53 24.84
CA THR A 67 7.72 -10.51 23.83
C THR A 67 7.08 -10.79 22.45
N ASP A 68 6.40 -11.93 22.28
CA ASP A 68 5.72 -12.24 21.02
C ASP A 68 4.46 -11.38 20.85
N ALA A 69 4.12 -11.10 19.58
CA ALA A 69 2.90 -10.40 19.24
C ALA A 69 1.68 -11.22 19.66
N VAL A 70 0.70 -10.55 20.27
CA VAL A 70 -0.56 -11.16 20.76
C VAL A 70 -1.53 -11.37 19.60
N ASN A 71 -1.13 -12.23 18.65
CA ASN A 71 -1.89 -12.51 17.45
C ASN A 71 -3.00 -13.54 17.72
N SER A 72 -4.21 -13.24 17.26
CA SER A 72 -5.31 -14.21 17.15
C SER A 72 -5.20 -15.03 15.85
N THR A 73 -6.08 -16.01 15.65
CA THR A 73 -6.12 -16.86 14.45
C THR A 73 -6.34 -16.07 13.17
N GLU A 74 -7.04 -14.94 13.28
CA GLU A 74 -7.43 -14.10 12.14
C GLU A 74 -6.22 -13.43 11.49
N TRP A 75 -5.12 -13.20 12.22
CA TRP A 75 -3.92 -12.53 11.71
C TRP A 75 -3.27 -13.25 10.52
N ARG A 76 -3.56 -14.54 10.31
CA ARG A 76 -3.15 -15.29 9.12
C ARG A 76 -3.65 -14.66 7.81
N TYR A 77 -4.80 -13.97 7.85
CA TYR A 77 -5.39 -13.28 6.71
C TYR A 77 -4.88 -11.85 6.56
N TYR A 78 -4.14 -11.34 7.55
CA TYR A 78 -3.57 -10.01 7.52
C TYR A 78 -2.13 -10.05 7.00
N TRP A 79 -1.77 -9.00 6.28
CA TRP A 79 -0.40 -8.72 5.87
C TRP A 79 -0.20 -7.21 5.87
N GLN A 80 1.02 -6.78 6.15
CA GLN A 80 1.35 -5.38 6.32
C GLN A 80 2.31 -4.94 5.22
N VAL A 81 2.02 -3.80 4.60
CA VAL A 81 2.94 -3.07 3.73
C VAL A 81 3.61 -1.99 4.57
N ASN A 82 4.92 -2.09 4.72
CA ASN A 82 5.73 -1.06 5.35
C ASN A 82 6.22 -0.10 4.27
N MET A 83 5.78 1.15 4.36
CA MET A 83 6.25 2.21 3.49
C MET A 83 7.62 2.76 3.95
N PRO A 84 8.44 3.27 3.02
CA PRO A 84 9.69 3.93 3.38
C PRO A 84 9.44 5.27 4.10
N ALA A 85 10.28 5.60 5.07
CA ALA A 85 10.04 6.67 6.05
C ALA A 85 9.97 8.10 5.47
N HIS A 86 10.52 8.33 4.28
CA HIS A 86 10.76 9.68 3.78
C HIS A 86 9.84 10.12 2.64
N THR A 87 8.98 9.23 2.12
CA THR A 87 8.36 9.46 0.79
C THR A 87 6.89 9.84 0.84
N ASP A 88 6.19 9.64 1.97
CA ASP A 88 4.71 9.64 2.00
C ASP A 88 4.10 10.64 2.98
N ALA A 89 4.90 11.60 3.46
CA ALA A 89 4.44 12.69 4.31
C ALA A 89 4.53 14.02 3.55
N THR A 90 3.38 14.63 3.25
CA THR A 90 3.31 16.01 2.74
C THR A 90 3.05 16.94 3.91
N TRP A 91 3.90 17.96 4.05
CA TRP A 91 3.76 18.98 5.08
C TRP A 91 3.00 20.18 4.54
N MET A 92 2.18 20.79 5.40
CA MET A 92 1.60 22.09 5.11
C MET A 92 2.71 23.14 4.95
N THR A 93 2.59 23.97 3.93
CA THR A 93 3.46 25.12 3.67
C THR A 93 2.75 26.42 4.01
N CYS A 94 3.49 27.52 4.16
CA CYS A 94 2.89 28.84 4.39
C CYS A 94 2.02 29.35 3.23
N ASN A 95 2.01 28.65 2.09
CA ASN A 95 1.17 28.97 0.93
C ASN A 95 -0.17 28.20 0.93
N ASP A 96 -0.34 27.22 1.82
CA ASP A 96 -1.58 26.45 1.93
C ASP A 96 -2.64 27.19 2.75
N GLN A 97 -3.91 26.80 2.60
CA GLN A 97 -5.02 27.41 3.32
C GLN A 97 -4.92 27.12 4.82
N CYS A 98 -5.37 28.06 5.67
CA CYS A 98 -5.28 27.94 7.13
C CYS A 98 -6.10 26.77 7.71
N ASP A 99 -7.03 26.20 6.95
CA ASP A 99 -7.87 25.05 7.30
C ASP A 99 -7.35 23.71 6.75
N SER A 100 -6.21 23.72 6.05
CA SER A 100 -5.58 22.52 5.53
C SER A 100 -4.96 21.67 6.66
N SER A 101 -4.86 20.36 6.42
CA SER A 101 -4.20 19.45 7.37
C SER A 101 -2.72 19.80 7.49
N LEU A 102 -2.21 19.93 8.72
CA LEU A 102 -0.81 20.24 9.00
C LEU A 102 0.16 19.22 8.39
N ARG A 103 -0.30 17.97 8.27
CA ARG A 103 0.41 16.87 7.64
C ARG A 103 -0.58 15.91 7.02
N VAL A 104 -0.30 15.45 5.81
CA VAL A 104 -1.01 14.35 5.17
C VAL A 104 -0.03 13.20 5.03
N TRP A 105 -0.40 12.06 5.58
CA TRP A 105 0.30 10.81 5.38
C TRP A 105 -0.48 9.96 4.41
N GLY A 106 0.25 9.22 3.59
CA GLY A 106 -0.31 8.15 2.80
C GLY A 106 -0.34 8.42 1.32
N ASP A 107 -0.32 7.32 0.56
CA ASP A 107 -0.44 7.33 -0.88
C ASP A 107 -1.77 6.67 -1.25
N ALA A 108 -2.82 7.49 -1.38
CA ALA A 108 -4.17 7.04 -1.71
C ALA A 108 -4.23 6.21 -3.01
N VAL A 109 -3.29 6.42 -3.93
CA VAL A 109 -3.19 5.61 -5.15
C VAL A 109 -2.72 4.20 -4.80
N VAL A 110 -1.63 4.10 -4.03
CA VAL A 110 -1.06 2.80 -3.62
C VAL A 110 -2.06 2.02 -2.78
N GLU A 111 -2.70 2.67 -1.81
CA GLU A 111 -3.70 2.03 -0.95
C GLU A 111 -4.88 1.48 -1.76
N CYS A 112 -5.42 2.26 -2.68
CA CYS A 112 -6.55 1.84 -3.49
C CYS A 112 -6.18 0.71 -4.47
N VAL A 113 -5.02 0.79 -5.12
CA VAL A 113 -4.55 -0.25 -6.05
C VAL A 113 -4.32 -1.57 -5.31
N LEU A 114 -3.65 -1.55 -4.16
CA LEU A 114 -3.38 -2.77 -3.39
C LEU A 114 -4.64 -3.37 -2.78
N ASN A 115 -5.57 -2.56 -2.29
CA ASN A 115 -6.88 -3.05 -1.85
C ASN A 115 -7.70 -3.69 -2.98
N LYS A 116 -7.50 -3.25 -4.24
CA LYS A 116 -8.16 -3.85 -5.41
C LYS A 116 -7.51 -5.15 -5.87
N LEU A 117 -6.19 -5.26 -5.69
CA LEU A 117 -5.40 -6.45 -6.07
C LEU A 117 -5.34 -7.51 -4.97
N CYS A 118 -5.68 -7.18 -3.73
CA CYS A 118 -5.68 -8.15 -2.64
C CYS A 118 -6.82 -9.17 -2.82
N PRO A 119 -6.59 -10.45 -2.51
CA PRO A 119 -7.65 -11.44 -2.46
C PRO A 119 -8.73 -11.03 -1.47
N SER A 120 -10.00 -11.32 -1.80
CA SER A 120 -11.16 -10.95 -0.99
C SER A 120 -11.15 -11.49 0.44
N HIS A 121 -10.38 -12.54 0.71
CA HIS A 121 -10.25 -13.19 2.01
C HIS A 121 -9.00 -12.75 2.79
N THR A 122 -8.31 -11.68 2.35
CA THR A 122 -7.13 -11.14 3.03
C THR A 122 -7.29 -9.65 3.25
N TYR A 123 -6.60 -9.13 4.25
CA TYR A 123 -6.63 -7.73 4.65
C TYR A 123 -5.22 -7.16 4.61
N VAL A 124 -5.07 -5.99 3.99
CA VAL A 124 -3.79 -5.26 3.93
C VAL A 124 -3.77 -4.15 4.98
N ILE A 125 -2.68 -4.05 5.72
CA ILE A 125 -2.40 -2.97 6.67
C ILE A 125 -1.30 -2.09 6.07
N PHE A 126 -1.50 -0.79 6.00
CA PHE A 126 -0.48 0.15 5.56
C PHE A 126 0.20 0.78 6.78
N LYS A 127 1.51 0.60 6.89
CA LYS A 127 2.33 1.19 7.94
C LYS A 127 3.21 2.28 7.34
N TYR A 128 2.95 3.52 7.75
CA TYR A 128 3.78 4.68 7.43
C TYR A 128 4.70 4.97 8.63
N PRO A 129 6.02 5.03 8.43
CA PRO A 129 6.93 5.48 9.50
C PRO A 129 6.70 6.96 9.79
N GLU A 130 6.99 7.36 11.03
CA GLU A 130 6.88 8.76 11.49
C GLU A 130 7.89 9.70 10.81
#